data_AF-A0A970W6S2-F1
#
_entry.id   AF-A0A970W6S2-F1
#
_cell.length_a   1.000
_cell.length_b   1.000
_cell.length_c   1.000
_cell.angle_alpha   90.00
_cell.angle_beta   90.00
_cell.angle_gamma   90.00
#
_symmetry.space_group_name_H-M   'P 1'
#
loop_
_entity.id
_entity.type
_entity.pdbx_description
1 polymer ?
#
loop_
_entity_poly.entity_id
_entity_poly.type
_entity_poly.pdbx_seq_one_letter_code
_entity_poly.pdbx_strand_id
1 'polypeptide(L)'
;MSAAGPRRSTLEGLHHTLLGLAGDDPTPYDDYGHRESREYGAYILADGTTGRIDGDKADSCIIIPDDLIDRLAGAHFVHTHPSGGSFSLDDVLLAQRAKVASMSAVGVDAGGRKWRYTVRPGPGGWKSRAEYIVAKQNAEEAVYRRGWRKLDRARVAGRANKRFHTALESWHRDLVMKELAARTGLEYTRERIR
;
A
#
# COMPACT_ATOMS: atom_id res chain seq x y z
N MET A 1 -13.79 -3.78 -25.31
CA MET A 1 -14.39 -2.55 -24.74
C MET A 1 -14.00 -2.51 -23.27
N SER A 2 -13.23 -1.52 -22.83
CA SER A 2 -12.90 -1.39 -21.40
C SER A 2 -14.15 -0.90 -20.68
N ALA A 3 -14.59 -1.60 -19.62
CA ALA A 3 -15.70 -1.13 -18.80
C ALA A 3 -15.37 0.27 -18.27
N ALA A 4 -16.36 1.17 -18.27
CA ALA A 4 -16.19 2.49 -17.67
C ALA A 4 -15.87 2.28 -16.18
N GLY A 5 -14.69 2.72 -15.75
CA GLY A 5 -14.27 2.61 -14.35
C GLY A 5 -15.27 3.30 -13.40
N PRO A 6 -15.21 2.98 -12.09
CA PRO A 6 -16.12 3.56 -11.11
C PRO A 6 -15.99 5.09 -11.11
N ARG A 7 -17.12 5.75 -10.84
CA ARG A 7 -17.14 7.21 -10.69
C ARG A 7 -16.14 7.60 -9.60
N ARG A 8 -15.34 8.63 -9.89
CA ARG A 8 -14.31 9.15 -8.98
C ARG A 8 -14.84 9.42 -7.56
N SER A 9 -16.06 9.94 -7.46
CA SER A 9 -16.73 10.21 -6.18
C SER A 9 -16.97 8.95 -5.33
N THR A 10 -17.30 7.81 -5.96
CA THR A 10 -17.48 6.54 -5.24
C THR A 10 -16.16 6.05 -4.65
N LEU A 11 -15.08 6.13 -5.44
CA LEU A 11 -13.74 5.76 -4.98
C LEU A 11 -13.27 6.69 -3.85
N GLU A 12 -13.50 7.99 -3.95
CA GLU A 12 -13.20 8.95 -2.88
C GLU A 12 -14.00 8.66 -1.61
N GLY A 13 -15.29 8.31 -1.71
CA GLY A 13 -16.12 7.91 -0.57
C GLY A 13 -15.59 6.68 0.16
N LEU A 14 -15.13 5.65 -0.57
CA LEU A 14 -14.49 4.47 0.03
C LEU A 14 -13.20 4.83 0.77
N HIS A 15 -12.35 5.66 0.16
CA HIS A 15 -11.12 6.12 0.81
C HIS A 15 -11.39 6.88 2.11
N HIS A 16 -12.38 7.79 2.11
CA HIS A 16 -12.75 8.55 3.30
C HIS A 16 -13.29 7.63 4.40
N THR A 17 -14.13 6.66 4.03
CA THR A 17 -14.68 5.68 4.98
C THR A 17 -13.56 4.88 5.65
N LEU A 18 -12.61 4.36 4.86
CA LEU A 18 -11.48 3.59 5.39
C LEU A 18 -10.54 4.42 6.26
N LEU A 19 -10.29 5.69 5.91
CA LEU A 19 -9.50 6.59 6.76
C LEU A 19 -10.19 6.91 8.09
N GLY A 20 -11.53 7.05 8.09
CA GLY A 20 -12.31 7.22 9.31
C GLY A 20 -12.12 6.02 10.24
N LEU A 21 -12.31 4.81 9.72
CA LEU A 21 -12.16 3.56 10.47
C LEU A 21 -10.73 3.37 11.01
N ALA A 22 -9.72 3.63 10.18
CA ALA A 22 -8.33 3.60 10.62
C ALA A 22 -8.00 4.66 11.68
N GLY A 23 -8.75 5.78 11.73
CA GLY A 23 -8.63 6.82 12.75
C GLY A 23 -9.43 6.55 14.03
N ASP A 24 -10.53 5.80 13.93
CA ASP A 24 -11.38 5.41 15.05
C ASP A 24 -10.90 4.11 15.73
N ASP A 25 -9.98 3.37 15.12
CA ASP A 25 -9.41 2.14 15.71
C ASP A 25 -8.80 2.42 17.10
N PRO A 26 -9.26 1.76 18.18
CA PRO A 26 -8.77 2.04 19.53
C PRO A 26 -7.39 1.42 19.80
N THR A 27 -6.76 0.74 18.83
CA THR A 27 -5.49 0.09 19.07
C THR A 27 -4.40 1.11 19.38
N PRO A 28 -3.68 0.94 20.51
CA PRO A 28 -2.60 1.83 20.86
C PRO A 28 -1.53 1.84 19.77
N TYR A 29 -0.85 2.98 19.68
CA TYR A 29 0.34 3.07 18.88
C TYR A 29 1.44 2.19 19.48
N ASP A 30 2.15 1.45 18.65
CA ASP A 30 3.32 0.70 19.05
C ASP A 30 4.47 1.64 19.48
N ASP A 31 5.56 1.01 19.93
CA ASP A 31 6.79 1.70 20.30
C ASP A 31 7.45 2.45 19.13
N TYR A 32 6.93 2.29 17.90
CA TYR A 32 7.33 2.98 16.66
C TYR A 32 6.33 4.05 16.19
N GLY A 33 5.20 4.24 16.88
CA GLY A 33 4.20 5.26 16.53
C GLY A 33 3.37 4.87 15.32
N HIS A 34 3.37 3.58 14.95
CA HIS A 34 2.38 2.99 14.09
C HIS A 34 1.20 2.59 14.96
N ARG A 35 -0.04 2.74 14.48
CA ARG A 35 -1.09 1.88 15.05
C ARG A 35 -0.69 0.48 14.65
N GLU A 36 -0.16 -0.28 15.60
CA GLU A 36 -0.08 -1.71 15.39
C GLU A 36 -1.51 -2.18 15.17
N SER A 37 -1.67 -3.10 14.24
CA SER A 37 -2.89 -3.85 13.96
C SER A 37 -4.01 -3.20 13.15
N ARG A 38 -4.60 -4.12 12.38
CA ARG A 38 -5.84 -4.09 11.63
C ARG A 38 -5.81 -3.19 10.41
N GLU A 39 -5.56 -3.84 9.27
CA GLU A 39 -5.86 -3.25 7.98
C GLU A 39 -7.34 -3.50 7.63
N TYR A 40 -8.03 -2.45 7.18
CA TYR A 40 -9.37 -2.54 6.63
C TYR A 40 -9.28 -2.52 5.12
N GLY A 41 -10.11 -3.30 4.45
CA GLY A 41 -10.24 -3.36 3.00
C GLY A 41 -11.64 -2.96 2.54
N ALA A 42 -11.75 -2.40 1.35
CA ALA A 42 -13.00 -2.18 0.66
C ALA A 42 -12.80 -2.28 -0.84
N TYR A 43 -13.85 -2.60 -1.57
CA TYR A 43 -13.75 -2.82 -3.01
C TYR A 43 -14.98 -2.37 -3.78
N ILE A 44 -14.76 -2.15 -5.08
CA ILE A 44 -15.79 -2.02 -6.10
C ILE A 44 -15.50 -3.08 -7.16
N LEU A 45 -16.36 -4.08 -7.29
CA LEU A 45 -16.26 -5.11 -8.32
C LEU A 45 -16.49 -4.53 -9.72
N ALA A 46 -16.13 -5.27 -10.75
CA ALA A 46 -16.29 -4.86 -12.14
C ALA A 46 -17.76 -4.58 -12.55
N ASP A 47 -18.72 -5.20 -11.86
CA ASP A 47 -20.17 -4.97 -12.03
C ASP A 47 -20.71 -3.76 -11.24
N GLY A 48 -19.85 -3.08 -10.47
CA GLY A 48 -20.20 -1.95 -9.61
C GLY A 48 -20.60 -2.32 -8.18
N THR A 49 -20.69 -3.61 -7.84
CA THR A 49 -20.98 -4.07 -6.48
C THR A 49 -19.89 -3.61 -5.52
N THR A 50 -20.27 -3.03 -4.39
CA THR A 50 -19.33 -2.62 -3.35
C THR A 50 -19.31 -3.62 -2.20
N GLY A 51 -18.18 -3.70 -1.50
CA GLY A 51 -18.04 -4.50 -0.30
C GLY A 51 -16.88 -4.05 0.57
N ARG A 52 -16.76 -4.71 1.72
CA ARG A 52 -15.79 -4.39 2.76
C ARG A 52 -15.19 -5.68 3.33
N ILE A 53 -13.94 -5.58 3.75
CA ILE A 53 -13.18 -6.60 4.47
C ILE A 53 -12.69 -5.95 5.75
N ASP A 54 -13.08 -6.51 6.89
CA ASP A 54 -12.49 -6.14 8.17
C ASP A 54 -11.33 -7.10 8.41
N GLY A 55 -10.07 -6.62 8.36
CA GLY A 55 -8.93 -7.46 8.72
C GLY A 55 -9.02 -7.87 10.18
N ASP A 56 -8.25 -8.85 10.63
CA ASP A 56 -8.20 -9.19 12.06
C ASP A 56 -7.10 -8.39 12.77
N LYS A 57 -7.26 -8.23 14.09
CA LYS A 57 -6.36 -7.43 14.93
C LYS A 57 -4.93 -8.01 15.03
N ALA A 58 -4.69 -9.21 14.50
CA ALA A 58 -3.36 -9.82 14.49
C ALA A 58 -2.60 -9.60 13.18
N ASP A 59 -3.25 -9.09 12.13
CA ASP A 59 -2.66 -9.11 10.80
C ASP A 59 -1.98 -7.77 10.48
N SER A 60 -0.70 -7.85 10.16
CA SER A 60 0.10 -6.74 9.62
C SER A 60 -0.15 -6.50 8.12
N CYS A 61 -1.13 -7.19 7.54
CA CYS A 61 -1.52 -7.12 6.13
C CYS A 61 -3.02 -7.42 5.99
N ILE A 62 -3.68 -6.82 5.00
CA ILE A 62 -5.06 -7.16 4.67
C ILE A 62 -5.17 -8.61 4.15
N ILE A 63 -5.93 -9.44 4.87
CA ILE A 63 -6.24 -10.81 4.44
C ILE A 63 -7.52 -10.79 3.61
N ILE A 64 -7.42 -11.24 2.36
CA ILE A 64 -8.58 -11.42 1.48
C ILE A 64 -8.92 -12.91 1.45
N PRO A 65 -10.15 -13.31 1.83
CA PRO A 65 -10.62 -14.69 1.68
C PRO A 65 -10.43 -15.21 0.27
N ASP A 66 -9.99 -16.47 0.14
CA ASP A 66 -9.69 -17.04 -1.17
C ASP A 66 -10.94 -17.15 -2.08
N ASP A 67 -12.15 -17.27 -1.53
CA ASP A 67 -13.40 -17.25 -2.31
C ASP A 67 -13.73 -15.84 -2.86
N LEU A 68 -13.26 -14.80 -2.17
CA LEU A 68 -13.41 -13.41 -2.62
C LEU A 68 -12.34 -13.03 -3.65
N ILE A 69 -11.15 -13.65 -3.61
CA ILE A 69 -10.03 -13.19 -4.43
C ILE A 69 -10.29 -13.29 -5.93
N ASP A 70 -10.95 -14.36 -6.38
CA ASP A 70 -11.27 -14.56 -7.79
C ASP A 70 -12.36 -13.58 -8.25
N ARG A 71 -13.25 -13.17 -7.34
CA ARG A 71 -14.30 -12.18 -7.61
C ARG A 71 -13.74 -10.77 -7.75
N LEU A 72 -12.55 -10.49 -7.22
CA LEU A 72 -11.88 -9.20 -7.32
C LEU A 72 -11.22 -8.96 -8.68
N ALA A 73 -11.28 -9.90 -9.62
CA ALA A 73 -10.77 -9.70 -10.97
C ALA A 73 -11.40 -8.45 -11.62
N GLY A 74 -10.57 -7.49 -12.02
CA GLY A 74 -11.01 -6.20 -12.57
C GLY A 74 -11.60 -5.22 -11.55
N ALA A 75 -11.62 -5.56 -10.26
CA ALA A 75 -12.12 -4.68 -9.20
C ALA A 75 -11.17 -3.52 -8.90
N HIS A 76 -11.69 -2.48 -8.26
CA HIS A 76 -10.90 -1.46 -7.58
C HIS A 76 -10.87 -1.79 -6.09
N PHE A 77 -9.71 -2.16 -5.59
CA PHE A 77 -9.50 -2.50 -4.18
C PHE A 77 -8.82 -1.35 -3.44
N VAL A 78 -9.22 -1.14 -2.19
CA VAL A 78 -8.73 -0.07 -1.34
C VAL A 78 -8.49 -0.64 0.05
N HIS A 79 -7.33 -0.37 0.66
CA HIS A 79 -7.08 -0.76 2.04
C HIS A 79 -6.34 0.30 2.85
N THR A 80 -6.26 0.11 4.16
CA THR A 80 -5.59 1.05 5.07
C THR A 80 -4.18 0.59 5.39
N HIS A 81 -3.20 1.51 5.40
CA HIS A 81 -1.91 1.31 6.05
C HIS A 81 -1.85 2.15 7.33
N PRO A 82 -2.02 1.54 8.51
CA PRO A 82 -1.97 2.24 9.79
C PRO A 82 -0.64 2.97 10.05
N SER A 83 0.45 2.49 9.44
CA SER A 83 1.78 3.11 9.50
C SER A 83 1.91 4.39 8.65
N GLY A 84 0.96 4.64 7.74
CA GLY A 84 1.09 5.68 6.71
C GLY A 84 2.13 5.36 5.64
N GLY A 85 2.65 4.14 5.60
CA GLY A 85 3.66 3.69 4.64
C GLY A 85 3.10 3.44 3.22
N SER A 86 4.01 3.30 2.25
CA SER A 86 3.68 2.79 0.91
C SER A 86 3.51 1.25 0.91
N PHE A 87 3.15 0.67 -0.24
CA PHE A 87 2.98 -0.76 -0.45
C PHE A 87 4.22 -1.59 -0.09
N SER A 88 3.96 -2.79 0.41
CA SER A 88 4.88 -3.92 0.50
C SER A 88 4.88 -4.72 -0.81
N LEU A 89 5.77 -5.72 -0.91
CA LEU A 89 5.71 -6.68 -2.01
C LEU A 89 4.44 -7.53 -1.93
N ASP A 90 3.98 -7.87 -0.72
CA ASP A 90 2.81 -8.72 -0.52
C ASP A 90 1.53 -8.04 -1.00
N ASP A 91 1.41 -6.72 -0.85
CA ASP A 91 0.31 -5.95 -1.44
C ASP A 91 0.28 -6.07 -2.98
N VAL A 92 1.44 -5.93 -3.62
CA VAL A 92 1.57 -6.05 -5.07
C VAL A 92 1.25 -7.47 -5.54
N LEU A 93 1.72 -8.48 -4.80
CA LEU A 93 1.44 -9.89 -5.10
C LEU A 93 -0.03 -10.23 -4.85
N LEU A 94 -0.68 -9.62 -3.87
CA LEU A 94 -2.11 -9.75 -3.63
C LEU A 94 -2.91 -9.14 -4.79
N ALA A 95 -2.58 -7.91 -5.19
CA ALA A 95 -3.21 -7.25 -6.34
C ALA A 95 -3.03 -8.06 -7.63
N GLN A 96 -1.83 -8.62 -7.84
CA GLN A 96 -1.50 -9.51 -8.96
C GLN A 96 -2.30 -10.81 -8.92
N ARG A 97 -2.39 -11.47 -7.75
CA ARG A 97 -3.14 -12.72 -7.54
C ARG A 97 -4.62 -12.50 -7.81
N ALA A 98 -5.18 -11.42 -7.27
CA ALA A 98 -6.57 -11.01 -7.42
C ALA A 98 -6.92 -10.41 -8.79
N LYS A 99 -5.90 -10.09 -9.62
CA LYS A 99 -6.06 -9.44 -10.93
C LYS A 99 -6.94 -8.19 -10.88
N VAL A 100 -6.80 -7.38 -9.82
CA VAL A 100 -7.55 -6.13 -9.66
C VAL A 100 -7.18 -5.13 -10.76
N ALA A 101 -8.11 -4.25 -11.12
CA ALA A 101 -7.85 -3.13 -12.03
C ALA A 101 -6.98 -2.06 -11.35
N SER A 102 -7.14 -1.86 -10.04
CA SER A 102 -6.24 -1.07 -9.22
C SER A 102 -6.30 -1.49 -7.75
N MET A 103 -5.20 -1.29 -7.04
CA MET A 103 -5.17 -1.33 -5.58
C MET A 103 -4.71 0.03 -5.06
N SER A 104 -5.41 0.58 -4.08
CA SER A 104 -5.01 1.81 -3.40
C SER A 104 -4.85 1.57 -1.90
N ALA A 105 -3.79 2.10 -1.30
CA ALA A 105 -3.61 2.11 0.14
C ALA A 105 -3.75 3.54 0.67
N VAL A 106 -4.45 3.71 1.79
CA VAL A 106 -4.61 5.00 2.46
C VAL A 106 -4.05 4.95 3.88
N GLY A 107 -3.37 6.01 4.30
CA GLY A 107 -2.78 6.05 5.63
C GLY A 107 -2.43 7.45 6.09
N VAL A 108 -2.07 7.56 7.36
CA VAL A 108 -1.67 8.82 8.00
C VAL A 108 -0.22 8.71 8.43
N ASP A 109 0.63 9.62 7.96
CA ASP A 109 2.03 9.63 8.38
C ASP A 109 2.23 10.20 9.79
N ALA A 110 3.43 10.05 10.34
CA ALA A 110 3.78 10.55 11.68
C ALA A 110 3.59 12.07 11.87
N GLY A 111 3.43 12.83 10.79
CA GLY A 111 3.12 14.27 10.80
C GLY A 111 1.62 14.57 10.70
N GLY A 112 0.75 13.57 10.78
CA GLY A 112 -0.70 13.70 10.65
C GLY A 112 -1.19 13.93 9.22
N ARG A 113 -0.32 13.76 8.20
CA ARG A 113 -0.72 13.97 6.80
C ARG A 113 -1.29 12.68 6.23
N LYS A 114 -2.45 12.81 5.58
CA LYS A 114 -3.11 11.71 4.88
C LYS A 114 -2.51 11.51 3.50
N TRP A 115 -2.22 10.26 3.15
CA TRP A 115 -1.67 9.85 1.87
C TRP A 115 -2.52 8.77 1.24
N ARG A 116 -2.58 8.79 -0.10
CA ARG A 116 -3.08 7.71 -0.94
C ARG A 116 -1.94 7.21 -1.82
N TYR A 117 -1.72 5.92 -1.81
CA TYR A 117 -0.83 5.20 -2.70
C TYR A 117 -1.70 4.39 -3.66
N THR A 118 -1.35 4.32 -4.94
CA THR A 118 -2.11 3.51 -5.91
C THR A 118 -1.16 2.72 -6.79
N VAL A 119 -1.47 1.46 -7.02
CA VAL A 119 -0.84 0.61 -8.04
C VAL A 119 -1.86 0.13 -9.06
N ARG A 120 -1.44 0.06 -10.32
CA ARG A 120 -2.19 -0.54 -11.44
C ARG A 120 -1.28 -1.43 -12.27
N PRO A 121 -1.82 -2.47 -12.94
CA PRO A 121 -1.03 -3.24 -13.87
C PRO A 121 -0.43 -2.34 -14.95
N GLY A 122 0.80 -2.63 -15.34
CA GLY A 122 1.47 -1.93 -16.42
C GLY A 122 0.97 -2.34 -17.81
N PRO A 123 1.61 -1.83 -18.88
CA PRO A 123 1.42 -2.34 -20.22
C PRO A 123 1.64 -3.87 -20.27
N GLY A 124 0.62 -4.61 -20.72
CA GLY A 124 0.64 -6.08 -20.74
C GLY A 124 0.09 -6.76 -19.47
N GLY A 125 -0.45 -6.01 -18.52
CA GLY A 125 -1.10 -6.56 -17.33
C GLY A 125 -0.16 -6.71 -16.13
N TRP A 126 -0.61 -7.48 -15.14
CA TRP A 126 0.21 -7.85 -13.98
C TRP A 126 1.32 -8.82 -14.39
N LYS A 127 2.55 -8.59 -13.94
CA LYS A 127 3.67 -9.51 -14.15
C LYS A 127 3.53 -10.78 -13.32
N SER A 128 4.33 -11.80 -13.62
CA SER A 128 4.35 -13.01 -12.79
C SER A 128 4.91 -12.74 -11.40
N ARG A 129 4.56 -13.60 -10.43
CA ARG A 129 5.09 -13.55 -9.06
C ARG A 129 6.63 -13.53 -9.03
N ALA A 130 7.26 -14.38 -9.86
CA ALA A 130 8.72 -14.47 -9.93
C ALA A 130 9.37 -13.17 -10.41
N GLU A 131 8.79 -12.54 -11.44
CA GLU A 131 9.27 -11.24 -11.94
C GLU A 131 9.19 -10.15 -10.88
N TYR A 132 8.09 -10.08 -10.11
CA TYR A 132 7.97 -9.09 -9.03
C TYR A 132 8.97 -9.34 -7.89
N ILE A 133 9.19 -10.59 -7.49
CA ILE A 133 10.17 -10.94 -6.44
C ILE A 133 11.57 -10.50 -6.85
N VAL A 134 12.00 -10.86 -8.06
CA VAL A 134 13.33 -10.50 -8.59
C VAL A 134 13.46 -8.99 -8.77
N ALA A 135 12.44 -8.33 -9.31
CA ALA A 135 12.46 -6.88 -9.49
C ALA A 135 12.51 -6.13 -8.15
N LYS A 136 11.82 -6.63 -7.12
CA LYS A 136 11.83 -6.04 -5.77
C LYS A 136 13.21 -6.13 -5.12
N GLN A 137 13.86 -7.30 -5.17
CA GLN A 137 15.22 -7.47 -4.65
C GLN A 137 16.19 -6.49 -5.29
N ASN A 138 16.14 -6.37 -6.63
CA ASN A 138 16.98 -5.42 -7.37
C ASN A 138 16.65 -3.96 -7.04
N ALA A 139 15.37 -3.64 -6.81
CA ALA A 139 14.94 -2.29 -6.44
C ALA A 139 15.42 -1.92 -5.04
N GLU A 140 15.32 -2.83 -4.06
CA GLU A 140 15.86 -2.64 -2.71
C GLU A 140 17.36 -2.41 -2.75
N GLU A 141 18.10 -3.21 -3.50
CA GLU A 141 19.54 -3.05 -3.63
C GLU A 141 19.90 -1.69 -4.24
N ALA A 142 19.20 -1.26 -5.29
CA ALA A 142 19.42 0.04 -5.93
C ALA A 142 19.12 1.21 -4.98
N VAL A 143 18.01 1.16 -4.25
CA VAL A 143 17.64 2.18 -3.25
C VAL A 143 18.63 2.19 -2.09
N TYR A 144 19.05 1.02 -1.63
CA TYR A 144 20.05 0.86 -0.57
C TYR A 144 21.37 1.55 -0.95
N ARG A 145 21.88 1.25 -2.15
CA ARG A 145 23.11 1.86 -2.69
C ARG A 145 23.01 3.39 -2.79
N ARG A 146 21.84 3.95 -3.11
CA ARG A 146 21.63 5.41 -3.28
C ARG A 146 21.53 6.19 -1.95
N GLY A 147 20.92 5.64 -0.90
CA GLY A 147 20.53 6.43 0.28
C GLY A 147 20.99 5.90 1.64
N TRP A 148 21.25 4.60 1.76
CA TRP A 148 21.30 3.94 3.07
C TRP A 148 22.65 4.06 3.78
N ARG A 149 23.73 4.41 3.08
CA ARG A 149 25.02 4.75 3.73
C ARG A 149 24.90 5.92 4.72
N LYS A 150 24.01 6.88 4.45
CA LYS A 150 23.76 8.00 5.38
C LYS A 150 22.91 7.56 6.58
N LEU A 151 22.01 6.60 6.37
CA LEU A 151 21.18 6.02 7.42
C LEU A 151 22.00 5.17 8.38
N ASP A 152 22.82 4.25 7.88
CA ASP A 152 23.68 3.41 8.70
C ASP A 152 24.59 4.27 9.58
N ARG A 153 25.11 5.38 9.02
CA ARG A 153 25.90 6.35 9.79
C ARG A 153 25.09 7.05 10.88
N ALA A 154 23.84 7.43 10.61
CA ALA A 154 22.96 8.04 11.61
C ALA A 154 22.57 7.06 12.73
N ARG A 155 22.36 5.77 12.37
CA ARG A 155 22.09 4.67 13.31
C ARG A 155 23.30 4.40 14.21
N VAL A 156 24.48 4.21 13.62
CA VAL A 156 25.75 4.01 14.37
C VAL A 156 26.06 5.19 15.27
N ALA A 157 25.70 6.41 14.87
CA ALA A 157 25.92 7.62 15.66
C ALA A 157 24.85 7.89 16.76
N GLY A 158 23.84 7.03 16.92
CA GLY A 158 22.78 7.21 17.93
C GLY A 158 21.88 8.43 17.68
N ARG A 159 21.85 8.99 16.46
CA ARG A 159 21.09 10.22 16.12
C ARG A 159 19.72 9.95 15.51
N ALA A 160 19.38 8.68 15.32
CA ALA A 160 18.10 8.26 14.79
C ALA A 160 17.09 8.17 15.95
N ASN A 161 16.22 9.18 16.07
CA ASN A 161 15.09 9.12 17.01
C ASN A 161 13.87 8.45 16.34
N LYS A 162 12.87 8.10 17.15
CA LYS A 162 11.66 7.38 16.72
C LYS A 162 10.96 8.00 15.48
N ARG A 163 10.69 9.31 15.49
CA ARG A 163 10.07 10.02 14.36
C ARG A 163 10.91 9.96 13.08
N PHE A 164 12.24 9.97 13.24
CA PHE A 164 13.17 9.85 12.12
C PHE A 164 13.08 8.45 11.49
N HIS A 165 12.95 7.38 12.28
CA HIS A 165 12.79 6.01 11.76
C HIS A 165 11.54 5.83 10.92
N THR A 166 10.37 6.16 11.45
CA THR A 166 9.07 6.01 10.76
C THR A 166 9.02 6.80 9.45
N ALA A 167 9.46 8.07 9.48
CA ALA A 167 9.47 8.91 8.29
C ALA A 167 10.40 8.34 7.20
N LEU A 168 11.50 7.72 7.61
CA LEU A 168 12.50 7.19 6.70
C LEU A 168 12.12 5.82 6.15
N GLU A 169 11.44 4.98 6.93
CA GLU A 169 10.87 3.72 6.44
C GLU A 169 9.77 3.98 5.39
N SER A 170 8.85 4.90 5.65
CA SER A 170 7.83 5.29 4.67
C SER A 170 8.44 5.90 3.40
N TRP A 171 9.52 6.68 3.53
CA TRP A 171 10.29 7.17 2.39
C TRP A 171 10.99 6.05 1.62
N HIS A 172 11.58 5.08 2.33
CA HIS A 172 12.25 3.94 1.73
C HIS A 172 11.27 3.07 0.93
N ARG A 173 10.11 2.71 1.52
CA ARG A 173 9.06 1.95 0.84
C ARG A 173 8.58 2.68 -0.43
N ASP A 174 8.37 4.00 -0.37
CA ASP A 174 8.00 4.81 -1.54
C ASP A 174 9.06 4.76 -2.66
N LEU A 175 10.35 4.88 -2.32
CA LEU A 175 11.42 4.79 -3.30
C LEU A 175 11.55 3.39 -3.92
N VAL A 176 11.43 2.35 -3.10
CA VAL A 176 11.45 0.97 -3.59
C VAL A 176 10.29 0.72 -4.54
N MET A 177 9.09 1.23 -4.23
CA MET A 177 7.94 1.12 -5.11
C MET A 177 8.13 1.87 -6.44
N LYS A 178 8.74 3.06 -6.43
CA LYS A 178 9.09 3.80 -7.66
C LYS A 178 10.08 3.03 -8.53
N GLU A 179 11.10 2.45 -7.92
CA GLU A 179 12.11 1.67 -8.64
C GLU A 179 11.53 0.32 -9.13
N LEU A 180 10.64 -0.31 -8.35
CA LEU A 180 9.89 -1.50 -8.76
C LEU A 180 8.99 -1.19 -9.97
N ALA A 181 8.28 -0.06 -9.92
CA ALA A 181 7.43 0.43 -11.01
C ALA A 181 8.24 0.61 -12.30
N ALA A 182 9.37 1.31 -12.24
CA ALA A 182 10.25 1.52 -13.38
C ALA A 182 10.76 0.20 -14.00
N ARG A 183 10.99 -0.84 -13.18
CA ARG A 183 11.52 -2.14 -13.65
C ARG A 183 10.47 -3.06 -14.24
N THR A 184 9.23 -2.98 -13.75
CA THR A 184 8.17 -3.93 -14.10
C THR A 184 7.13 -3.33 -15.06
N GLY A 185 7.14 -2.01 -15.22
CA GLY A 185 6.09 -1.26 -15.92
C GLY A 185 4.84 -1.02 -15.08
N LEU A 186 4.80 -1.49 -13.82
CA LEU A 186 3.70 -1.23 -12.89
C LEU A 186 3.48 0.28 -12.75
N GLU A 187 2.22 0.73 -12.84
CA GLU A 187 1.92 2.13 -12.55
C GLU A 187 1.88 2.32 -11.03
N TYR A 188 2.57 3.34 -10.53
CA TYR A 188 2.56 3.69 -9.12
C TYR A 188 2.38 5.20 -8.94
N THR A 189 1.42 5.59 -8.10
CA THR A 189 1.21 6.99 -7.71
C THR A 189 1.16 7.15 -6.20
N ARG A 190 1.54 8.34 -5.76
CA ARG A 190 1.44 8.79 -4.37
C ARG A 190 0.84 10.19 -4.36
N GLU A 191 -0.26 10.36 -3.63
CA GLU A 191 -1.02 11.59 -3.57
C GLU A 191 -1.27 11.99 -2.13
N ARG A 192 -1.07 13.28 -1.81
CA ARG A 192 -1.53 13.83 -0.53
C ARG A 192 -3.02 14.13 -0.65
N ILE A 193 -3.80 13.65 0.30
CA ILE A 193 -5.26 13.84 0.33
C ILE A 193 -5.63 14.73 1.52
N ARG A 194 -6.77 15.44 1.40
CA ARG A 194 -7.26 16.40 2.40
C ARG A 194 -8.25 15.70 3.35
#